data_AF-A0A949DHY6-F1
#
_entry.id   AF-A0A949DHY6-F1
#
_cell.length_a   1.000
_cell.length_b   1.000
_cell.length_c   1.000
_cell.angle_alpha   90.00
_cell.angle_beta   90.00
_cell.angle_gamma   90.00
#
_symmetry.space_group_name_H-M   'P 1'
#
loop_
_entity.id
_entity.type
_entity.pdbx_description
1 polymer ?
#
loop_
_entity_poly.entity_id
_entity_poly.type
_entity_poly.pdbx_seq_one_letter_code
_entity_poly.pdbx_strand_id
1 'polypeptide(L)' 'QRDDSDIDILVELPEGKTLFDLIDLEDRLKKVLHKDVDVVTYNSVSKYLKKYIFANQAKLL' A
#
# COMPACT_ATOMS: atom_id res chain seq x y z
N GLN A 1 -4.64 -17.62 -4.04
CA GLN A 1 -5.16 -16.26 -3.80
C GLN A 1 -6.67 -16.35 -3.95
N ARG A 2 -7.47 -15.71 -3.10
CA ARG A 2 -8.93 -15.72 -3.25
C ARG A 2 -9.31 -14.56 -4.17
N ASP A 3 -10.36 -14.73 -4.95
CA ASP A 3 -10.73 -13.72 -5.95
C ASP A 3 -11.26 -12.43 -5.30
N ASP A 4 -11.80 -12.54 -4.08
CA ASP A 4 -12.35 -11.48 -3.24
C ASP A 4 -11.34 -10.84 -2.28
N SER A 5 -10.05 -11.22 -2.34
CA SER A 5 -9.05 -10.59 -1.48
C SER A 5 -8.73 -9.16 -1.94
N ASP A 6 -8.51 -8.29 -0.97
CA ASP A 6 -7.89 -6.98 -1.13
C ASP A 6 -6.43 -7.07 -1.58
N ILE A 7 -5.89 -5.92 -2.01
CA ILE A 7 -4.50 -5.75 -2.41
C ILE A 7 -3.85 -4.72 -1.49
N ASP A 8 -2.94 -5.18 -0.62
CA ASP A 8 -2.12 -4.30 0.21
C ASP A 8 -0.88 -3.83 -0.57
N ILE A 9 -0.65 -2.51 -0.61
CA ILE A 9 0.51 -1.91 -1.26
C ILE A 9 1.27 -1.05 -0.27
N LEU A 10 2.55 -1.39 -0.11
CA LEU A 10 3.49 -0.62 0.69
C LEU A 10 4.30 0.31 -0.20
N VAL A 11 4.24 1.62 0.05
CA VAL A 11 4.89 2.65 -0.79
C VAL A 11 5.84 3.53 0.01
N GLU A 12 6.80 4.09 -0.70
CA GLU A 12 7.58 5.24 -0.25
C GLU A 12 7.20 6.43 -1.13
N LEU A 13 6.67 7.48 -0.51
CA LEU A 13 6.27 8.68 -1.23
C LEU A 13 7.44 9.67 -1.33
N PRO A 14 7.62 10.35 -2.46
CA PRO A 14 8.57 11.46 -2.57
C PRO A 14 8.33 12.56 -1.54
N GLU A 15 9.36 13.34 -1.23
CA GLU A 15 9.23 14.51 -0.38
C GLU A 15 8.18 15.50 -0.93
N GLY A 16 7.48 16.17 -0.01
CA GLY A 16 6.43 17.13 -0.34
C GLY A 16 5.06 16.52 -0.64
N LYS A 17 4.94 15.18 -0.65
CA LYS A 17 3.64 14.50 -0.76
C LYS A 17 2.84 14.57 0.53
N THR A 18 1.53 14.63 0.36
CA THR A 18 0.54 14.80 1.43
C THR A 18 -0.31 13.55 1.62
N LEU A 19 -1.11 13.51 2.69
CA LEU A 19 -2.12 12.47 2.87
C LEU A 19 -3.12 12.43 1.71
N PHE A 20 -3.48 13.58 1.13
CA PHE A 20 -4.38 13.62 -0.02
C PHE A 20 -3.76 12.98 -1.27
N ASP A 21 -2.45 13.10 -1.48
CA ASP A 21 -1.77 12.38 -2.56
C ASP A 21 -1.84 10.86 -2.37
N LEU A 22 -1.73 10.39 -1.12
CA LEU A 22 -1.84 8.96 -0.79
C LEU A 22 -3.26 8.44 -1.07
N ILE A 23 -4.29 9.19 -0.67
CA ILE A 23 -5.69 8.86 -0.92
C ILE A 23 -5.98 8.86 -2.44
N ASP A 24 -5.51 9.85 -3.19
CA ASP A 24 -5.69 9.88 -4.66
C ASP A 24 -5.02 8.66 -5.32
N LEU A 25 -3.83 8.26 -4.85
CA LEU A 25 -3.15 7.06 -5.33
C LEU A 25 -3.99 5.79 -5.06
N GLU A 26 -4.50 5.63 -3.84
CA GLU A 26 -5.37 4.50 -3.47
C GLU A 26 -6.63 4.45 -4.36
N ASP A 27 -7.35 5.56 -4.49
CA ASP A 27 -8.56 5.65 -5.31
C ASP A 27 -8.29 5.32 -6.78
N ARG A 28 -7.16 5.80 -7.32
CA ARG A 28 -6.75 5.48 -8.69
C ARG A 28 -6.45 4.00 -8.87
N LEU A 29 -5.77 3.38 -7.91
CA LEU A 29 -5.44 1.96 -7.96
C LEU A 29 -6.70 1.10 -7.86
N LYS A 30 -7.64 1.42 -6.96
CA LYS A 30 -8.95 0.73 -6.88
C LYS A 30 -9.69 0.78 -8.21
N LYS A 31 -9.71 1.94 -8.86
CA LYS A 31 -10.35 2.13 -10.18
C LYS A 31 -9.69 1.30 -11.29
N VAL A 32 -8.36 1.26 -11.33
CA VAL A 32 -7.62 0.55 -12.38
C VAL A 32 -7.63 -0.97 -12.17
N LEU A 33 -7.53 -1.41 -10.92
CA LEU A 33 -7.45 -2.84 -10.56
C LEU A 33 -8.82 -3.49 -10.40
N HIS A 34 -9.90 -2.69 -10.31
CA HIS A 34 -11.26 -3.15 -10.03
C HIS A 34 -11.35 -4.03 -8.77
N LYS A 35 -10.53 -3.70 -7.76
CA LYS A 35 -10.44 -4.39 -6.47
C LYS A 35 -10.23 -3.39 -5.35
N ASP A 36 -10.52 -3.81 -4.13
CA ASP A 36 -10.12 -3.06 -2.95
C ASP A 36 -8.60 -3.07 -2.81
N VAL A 37 -8.06 -1.90 -2.53
CA VAL A 37 -6.62 -1.65 -2.38
C VAL A 37 -6.43 -0.86 -1.10
N ASP A 38 -5.51 -1.29 -0.24
CA ASP A 38 -5.03 -0.50 0.91
C ASP A 38 -3.61 -0.02 0.59
N VAL A 39 -3.39 1.29 0.62
CA VAL A 39 -2.07 1.87 0.34
C VAL A 39 -1.51 2.48 1.61
N VAL A 40 -0.44 1.86 2.11
CA VAL A 40 0.26 2.29 3.32
C VAL A 40 1.70 2.66 3.02
N THR A 41 2.25 3.56 3.84
CA THR A 41 3.64 4.00 3.73
C THR A 41 4.58 3.18 4.61
N TYR A 42 5.82 2.95 4.21
CA TYR A 42 6.82 2.23 5.03
C TYR A 42 6.97 2.78 6.46
N ASN A 43 6.83 4.10 6.63
CA ASN A 43 6.96 4.78 7.92
C ASN A 43 5.71 4.65 8.81
N SER A 44 4.52 4.37 8.25
CA SER A 44 3.28 4.19 9.02
C SER A 44 3.16 2.78 9.62
N VAL A 45 3.97 1.83 9.14
CA VAL A 45 3.96 0.46 9.67
C VAL A 45 4.47 0.44 11.10
N SER A 46 3.60 -0.05 12.01
CA SER A 46 3.93 -0.28 13.41
C SER A 46 5.21 -1.09 13.58
N LYS A 47 6.09 -0.65 14.48
CA LYS A 47 7.37 -1.32 14.78
C LYS A 47 7.22 -2.81 15.13
N TYR A 48 6.09 -3.18 15.72
CA TYR A 48 5.80 -4.56 16.13
C TYR A 48 5.40 -5.46 14.93
N LEU A 49 4.93 -4.86 13.83
CA LEU A 49 4.46 -5.57 12.64
C LEU A 49 5.50 -5.59 11.51
N LYS A 50 6.49 -4.68 11.52
CA LYS A 50 7.53 -4.56 10.48
C LYS A 50 8.15 -5.91 10.09
N LYS A 51 8.53 -6.72 11.08
CA LYS A 51 9.15 -8.05 10.82
C LYS A 51 8.25 -8.95 9.98
N TYR A 52 6.95 -8.96 10.25
CA TYR A 52 6.00 -9.85 9.58
C TYR A 52 5.62 -9.33 8.20
N ILE A 53 5.37 -8.03 8.07
CA ILE A 53 4.99 -7.40 6.80
C ILE A 53 6.17 -7.41 5.82
N PHE A 54 7.36 -6.98 6.27
CA PHE A 54 8.51 -6.86 5.36
C PHE A 54 9.10 -8.21 4.95
N ALA A 55 8.91 -9.25 5.76
CA ALA A 55 9.35 -10.60 5.39
C ALA A 55 8.51 -11.22 4.26
N ASN A 56 7.27 -10.76 4.06
CA ASN A 56 6.35 -11.30 3.06
C ASN A 56 6.11 -10.33 1.89
N GLN A 57 6.84 -9.21 1.82
CA GLN A 57 6.68 -8.25 0.73
C GLN A 57 7.25 -8.82 -0.58
N ALA A 58 6.54 -8.60 -1.69
CA ALA A 58 7.06 -8.75 -3.02
C ALA A 58 7.47 -7.37 -3.56
N LYS A 59 8.74 -7.19 -3.95
CA LYS A 59 9.22 -5.95 -4.54
C LYS A 59 8.87 -5.89 -6.02
N LEU A 60 8.28 -4.78 -6.45
CA LEU A 60 7.91 -4.53 -7.85
C LEU A 60 8.97 -3.74 -8.63
N LEU A 61 9.89 -3.06 -7.93
CA LEU A 61 11.03 -2.29 -8.47
C LEU A 61 12.25 -2.42 -7.55
#